data_AF-A0A925M914-F1
#
_entry.id   AF-A0A925M914-F1
#
_cell.length_a   1.000
_cell.length_b   1.000
_cell.length_c   1.000
_cell.angle_alpha   90.00
_cell.angle_beta   90.00
_cell.angle_gamma   90.00
#
_symmetry.space_group_name_H-M   'P 1'
#
loop_
_entity.id
_entity.type
_entity.pdbx_description
1 polymer ?
#
loop_
_entity_poly.entity_id
_entity_poly.type
_entity_poly.pdbx_seq_one_letter_code
_entity_poly.pdbx_strand_id
1 'polypeptide(L)' 'ALADAVIQLMRAIDLPNGIGGVGYDASDIPALVAGTVPQQRLLGNAPCELPPPTLAALFEGALHYW' A
#
# COMPACT_ATOMS: atom_id res chain seq x y z
N ALA A 1 2.77 12.39 -13.34
CA ALA A 1 2.48 11.90 -14.70
C ALA A 1 2.08 10.42 -14.71
N LEU A 2 2.99 9.46 -14.46
CA LEU A 2 2.61 8.03 -14.49
C LEU A 2 1.67 7.63 -13.36
N ALA A 3 1.97 8.03 -12.12
CA ALA A 3 1.12 7.73 -10.96
C ALA A 3 -0.31 8.27 -11.15
N ASP A 4 -0.45 9.50 -11.64
CA ASP A 4 -1.76 10.11 -11.93
C ASP A 4 -2.54 9.31 -12.97
N ALA A 5 -1.88 8.82 -14.03
CA ALA A 5 -2.53 8.01 -15.05
C ALA A 5 -3.06 6.67 -14.49
N VAL A 6 -2.31 6.04 -13.58
CA VAL A 6 -2.78 4.83 -12.88
C VAL A 6 -3.99 5.15 -12.00
N ILE A 7 -3.97 6.26 -11.26
CA ILE A 7 -5.11 6.71 -10.45
C ILE A 7 -6.35 6.95 -11.32
N GLN A 8 -6.20 7.56 -12.49
CA GLN A 8 -7.33 7.75 -13.43
C GLN A 8 -7.91 6.41 -13.91
N LEU A 9 -7.06 5.41 -14.20
CA LEU A 9 -7.53 4.09 -14.57
C LEU A 9 -8.28 3.40 -13.43
N MET A 10 -7.76 3.47 -12.19
CA MET A 10 -8.41 2.91 -11.00
C MET A 10 -9.81 3.51 -10.80
N ARG A 11 -9.94 4.84 -10.92
CA ARG A 11 -11.24 5.53 -10.86
C ARG A 11 -12.18 5.13 -12.00
N ALA A 12 -11.66 4.92 -13.21
CA ALA A 12 -12.47 4.56 -14.37
C ALA A 12 -13.08 3.15 -14.30
N ILE A 13 -12.51 2.26 -13.47
CA ILE A 13 -13.00 0.90 -13.25
C ILE A 13 -13.67 0.73 -11.87
N ASP A 14 -14.03 1.84 -11.22
CA ASP A 14 -14.67 1.86 -9.90
C ASP A 14 -13.89 1.11 -8.81
N LEU A 15 -12.55 1.15 -8.88
CA LEU A 15 -11.72 0.57 -7.82
C LEU A 15 -11.88 1.37 -6.51
N PRO A 16 -11.88 0.72 -5.34
CA PRO A 16 -11.88 1.45 -4.07
C PRO A 16 -10.66 2.37 -3.94
N ASN A 17 -10.86 3.51 -3.26
CA ASN A 17 -9.81 4.49 -3.03
C ASN A 17 -8.85 4.02 -1.95
N GLY A 18 -7.81 3.30 -2.39
CA GLY A 18 -6.85 2.71 -1.47
C GLY A 18 -7.42 1.55 -0.65
N ILE A 19 -6.62 1.05 0.29
CA ILE A 19 -7.01 -0.04 1.16
C ILE A 19 -8.07 0.38 2.19
N GLY A 20 -8.25 1.69 2.41
CA GLY A 20 -9.36 2.21 3.22
C GLY A 20 -10.72 1.91 2.60
N GLY A 21 -10.82 1.90 1.28
CA GLY A 21 -12.03 1.53 0.56
C GLY A 21 -12.42 0.05 0.69
N VAL A 22 -11.54 -0.80 1.24
CA VAL A 22 -11.84 -2.22 1.55
C VAL A 22 -11.87 -2.52 3.05
N GLY A 23 -11.88 -1.49 3.90
CA GLY A 23 -12.15 -1.60 5.34
C GLY A 23 -10.93 -1.58 6.27
N TYR A 24 -9.73 -1.27 5.76
CA TYR A 24 -8.57 -1.02 6.63
C TYR A 24 -8.51 0.42 7.10
N ASP A 25 -7.94 0.65 8.28
CA ASP A 25 -7.61 1.99 8.76
C ASP A 25 -6.18 2.08 9.32
N ALA A 26 -5.82 3.27 9.81
CA ALA A 26 -4.48 3.53 10.33
C ALA A 26 -4.10 2.63 11.54
N SER A 27 -5.09 2.15 12.30
CA SER A 27 -4.87 1.25 13.43
C SER A 27 -4.45 -0.16 13.01
N ASP A 28 -4.70 -0.55 11.76
CA ASP A 28 -4.30 -1.84 11.21
C ASP A 28 -2.83 -1.86 10.74
N ILE A 29 -2.22 -0.69 10.51
CA ILE A 29 -0.86 -0.57 9.95
C ILE A 29 0.17 -1.41 10.72
N PRO A 30 0.21 -1.41 12.08
CA PRO A 30 1.16 -2.25 12.81
C PRO A 30 1.01 -3.74 12.50
N ALA A 31 -0.21 -4.24 12.36
CA ALA A 31 -0.49 -5.63 12.03
C ALA A 31 -0.13 -5.96 10.58
N LEU A 32 -0.43 -5.05 9.64
CA LEU A 32 -0.07 -5.17 8.22
C LEU A 32 1.46 -5.23 8.03
N VAL A 33 2.20 -4.36 8.72
CA VAL A 33 3.67 -4.39 8.72
C VAL A 33 4.19 -5.70 9.28
N ALA A 34 3.70 -6.13 10.46
CA ALA A 34 4.12 -7.37 11.08
C ALA A 34 3.86 -8.60 10.18
N GLY A 35 2.72 -8.65 9.49
CA GLY A 35 2.38 -9.71 8.53
C GLY A 35 3.20 -9.65 7.24
N THR A 36 3.76 -8.50 6.89
CA THR A 36 4.56 -8.31 5.66
C THR A 36 6.04 -8.68 5.87
N VAL A 37 6.63 -8.37 7.03
CA VAL A 37 8.04 -8.66 7.37
C VAL A 37 8.50 -10.10 7.09
N PRO A 38 7.73 -11.18 7.42
CA PRO A 38 8.18 -12.54 7.13
C PRO A 38 8.17 -12.91 5.65
N GLN A 39 7.60 -12.09 4.76
CA GLN A 39 7.46 -12.38 3.32
C GLN A 39 8.73 -12.05 2.52
N GLN A 40 9.89 -12.54 2.97
CA GLN A 40 11.21 -12.18 2.45
C GLN A 40 11.36 -12.41 0.94
N ARG A 41 10.79 -13.50 0.42
CA ARG A 41 10.82 -13.78 -1.03
C ARG A 41 10.05 -12.73 -1.84
N LEU A 42 8.91 -12.25 -1.33
CA LEU A 42 8.11 -11.22 -2.01
C LEU A 42 8.80 -9.86 -1.91
N LEU A 43 9.28 -9.51 -0.71
CA LEU A 43 10.01 -8.25 -0.47
C LEU A 43 11.29 -8.15 -1.30
N GLY A 44 11.97 -9.27 -1.56
CA GLY A 44 13.15 -9.31 -2.41
C GLY A 44 12.92 -8.95 -3.88
N ASN A 45 11.66 -8.87 -4.35
CA ASN A 45 11.35 -8.39 -5.70
C ASN A 45 11.32 -6.85 -5.80
N ALA A 46 11.28 -6.15 -4.67
CA ALA A 46 11.28 -4.70 -4.67
C ALA A 46 12.64 -4.16 -5.16
N PRO A 47 12.65 -3.07 -5.95
CA PRO A 47 13.89 -2.45 -6.41
C PRO A 47 14.63 -1.66 -5.31
N CYS A 48 14.07 -1.60 -4.09
CA CYS A 48 14.60 -0.89 -2.94
C CYS A 48 14.38 -1.68 -1.65
N GLU A 49 15.10 -1.29 -0.59
CA GLU A 49 14.91 -1.87 0.73
C GLU A 49 13.57 -1.45 1.34
N LEU A 50 12.91 -2.40 2.01
CA LEU A 50 11.61 -2.21 2.65
C LEU A 50 11.67 -2.53 4.14
N PRO A 51 12.41 -1.74 4.96
CA PRO A 51 12.40 -1.91 6.40
C PRO A 51 11.02 -1.56 7.00
N PRO A 52 10.71 -1.99 8.23
CA PRO A 52 9.38 -1.79 8.84
C PRO A 52 8.84 -0.34 8.80
N PRO A 53 9.66 0.72 9.02
CA PRO A 53 9.16 2.10 8.91
C PRO A 53 8.74 2.47 7.48
N THR A 54 9.44 1.97 6.47
CA THR A 54 9.11 2.19 5.05
C THR A 54 7.82 1.46 4.68
N LEU A 55 7.62 0.24 5.21
CA LEU A 55 6.35 -0.49 5.05
C LEU A 55 5.19 0.26 5.71
N ALA A 56 5.39 0.83 6.90
CA ALA A 56 4.37 1.62 7.58
C ALA A 56 3.96 2.84 6.74
N ALA A 57 4.94 3.61 6.23
CA ALA A 57 4.67 4.75 5.36
C ALA A 57 4.00 4.34 4.04
N LEU A 58 4.34 3.17 3.49
CA LEU A 58 3.70 2.62 2.30
C LEU A 58 2.22 2.31 2.56
N PHE A 59 1.89 1.66 3.67
CA PHE A 59 0.50 1.37 4.03
C PHE A 59 -0.29 2.65 4.35
N GLU A 60 0.32 3.61 5.05
CA GLU A 60 -0.29 4.92 5.32
C GLU A 60 -0.66 5.65 4.01
N GLY A 61 0.28 5.73 3.07
CA GLY A 61 0.02 6.30 1.74
C GLY A 61 -0.95 5.47 0.88
N ALA A 62 -1.17 4.20 1.22
CA ALA A 62 -2.12 3.32 0.55
C ALA A 62 -3.54 3.39 1.12
N LEU A 63 -3.76 4.04 2.27
CA LEU A 63 -5.10 4.20 2.84
C LEU A 63 -6.02 4.95 1.88
N HIS A 64 -5.52 6.03 1.27
CA HIS A 64 -6.21 6.84 0.28
C HIS A 64 -5.22 7.38 -0.76
N TYR A 65 -5.54 7.22 -2.04
CA TYR A 65 -4.74 7.74 -3.15
C TYR A 65 -5.26 9.05 -3.71
N TRP A 66 -6.54 9.35 -3.49
CA TRP A 66 -7.22 10.50 -4.07
C TRP A 66 -8.35 11.08 -3.24
#